data_AF-A0A958KDU6-F1
#
_entry.id   AF-A0A958KDU6-F1
#
_cell.length_a   1.000
_cell.length_b   1.000
_cell.length_c   1.000
_cell.angle_alpha   90.00
_cell.angle_beta   90.00
_cell.angle_gamma   90.00
#
_symmetry.space_group_name_H-M   'P 1'
#
loop_
_entity.id
_entity.type
_entity.pdbx_description
1 polymer ?
#
loop_
_entity_poly.entity_id
_entity_poly.type
_entity_poly.pdbx_seq_one_letter_code
_entity_poly.pdbx_strand_id
1 'polypeptide(L)'
;MVEKGFNSDITVYGTSFHVQTEDWGRENPFLVSRIFRNGAVLKSIKTSYTDVLPRGVTSPPQAIRLAMKVQHESILDLLVSGQLITD
;
A
#
# COMPACT_ATOMS: atom_id res chain seq x y z
N MET A 1 11.33 4.65 15.62
CA MET A 1 9.90 5.04 15.58
C MET A 1 9.30 4.28 14.41
N VAL A 2 8.40 3.32 14.67
CA VAL A 2 7.64 2.66 13.60
C VAL A 2 6.75 3.73 12.99
N GLU A 3 6.99 4.08 11.72
CA GLU A 3 6.09 5.00 11.05
C GLU A 3 4.72 4.33 10.90
N LYS A 4 3.69 4.98 11.44
CA LYS A 4 2.30 4.55 11.25
C LYS A 4 2.05 4.56 9.74
N GLY A 5 1.66 3.40 9.19
CA GLY A 5 1.37 3.22 7.77
C GLY A 5 0.28 4.17 7.25
N PHE A 6 -0.05 4.05 5.97
CA PHE A 6 -1.13 4.84 5.35
C PHE A 6 -2.45 4.08 5.44
N ASN A 7 -3.51 4.76 5.87
CA ASN A 7 -4.86 4.20 5.98
C ASN A 7 -5.87 5.14 5.32
N SER A 8 -6.77 4.58 4.54
CA SER A 8 -7.88 5.31 3.91
C SER A 8 -9.13 4.45 3.85
N ASP A 9 -10.26 5.04 4.23
CA ASP A 9 -11.58 4.52 3.93
C ASP A 9 -12.10 5.18 2.65
N ILE A 10 -12.56 4.41 1.68
CA ILE A 10 -13.05 4.90 0.39
C ILE A 10 -14.29 4.12 -0.05
N THR A 11 -15.28 4.83 -0.61
CA THR A 11 -16.44 4.21 -1.24
C THR A 11 -16.35 4.36 -2.75
N VAL A 12 -16.35 3.24 -3.46
CA VAL A 12 -16.28 3.17 -4.92
C VAL A 12 -17.50 2.40 -5.43
N TYR A 13 -18.28 3.01 -6.33
CA TYR A 13 -19.51 2.43 -6.89
C TYR A 13 -20.47 1.83 -5.83
N GLY A 14 -20.62 2.53 -4.69
CA GLY A 14 -21.49 2.10 -3.59
C GLY A 14 -20.91 0.99 -2.69
N THR A 15 -19.68 0.53 -2.94
CA THR A 15 -18.98 -0.41 -2.07
C THR A 15 -17.89 0.29 -1.27
N SER A 16 -17.88 0.12 0.05
CA SER A 16 -16.85 0.66 0.93
C SER A 16 -15.67 -0.29 1.09
N PHE A 17 -14.46 0.28 1.01
CA PHE A 17 -13.19 -0.40 1.18
C PHE A 17 -12.36 0.32 2.23
N HIS A 18 -11.56 -0.44 2.96
CA HIS A 18 -10.49 0.07 3.79
C HIS A 18 -9.15 -0.33 3.17
N VAL A 19 -8.26 0.63 2.97
CA VAL A 19 -6.93 0.39 2.40
C VAL A 19 -5.89 0.73 3.45
N GLN A 20 -4.97 -0.18 3.69
CA GLN A 20 -3.84 -0.03 4.61
C GLN A 20 -2.54 -0.32 3.86
N THR A 21 -1.50 0.51 4.03
CA THR A 21 -0.14 0.27 3.50
C THR A 21 0.88 0.34 4.64
N GLU A 22 1.69 -0.70 4.78
CA GLU A 22 2.68 -0.88 5.85
C GLU A 22 4.09 -1.12 5.30
N ASP A 23 5.08 -0.76 6.11
CA ASP A 23 6.46 -1.19 5.95
C ASP A 23 6.72 -2.39 6.86
N TRP A 24 7.22 -3.50 6.29
CA TRP A 24 7.58 -4.70 7.03
C TRP A 24 9.06 -4.75 7.45
N GLY A 25 9.82 -3.69 7.16
CA GLY A 25 11.16 -3.46 7.69
C GLY A 25 12.26 -4.25 6.98
N ARG A 26 13.52 -4.02 7.39
CA ARG A 26 14.71 -4.52 6.67
C ARG A 26 14.88 -6.04 6.67
N GLU A 27 14.36 -6.72 7.69
CA GLU A 27 14.39 -8.20 7.75
C GLU A 27 13.39 -8.83 6.77
N ASN A 28 12.35 -8.08 6.39
CA ASN A 28 11.35 -8.49 5.41
C ASN A 28 11.02 -7.28 4.51
N PRO A 29 11.95 -6.90 3.61
CA PRO A 29 12.05 -5.58 2.99
C PRO A 29 10.98 -5.35 1.92
N PHE A 30 9.75 -5.20 2.39
CA PHE A 30 8.56 -5.07 1.58
C PHE A 30 7.63 -3.99 2.11
N LEU A 31 7.00 -3.31 1.17
CA LEU A 31 5.82 -2.51 1.40
C LEU A 31 4.60 -3.36 1.11
N VAL A 32 3.70 -3.46 2.08
CA VAL A 32 2.52 -4.32 1.97
C VAL A 32 1.27 -3.49 2.08
N SER A 33 0.44 -3.56 1.04
CA SER A 33 -0.88 -2.97 1.05
C SER A 33 -1.96 -4.02 1.13
N ARG A 34 -2.96 -3.79 1.96
CA ARG A 34 -4.14 -4.65 2.11
C ARG A 34 -5.38 -3.84 1.82
N ILE A 35 -6.25 -4.42 1.00
CA ILE A 35 -7.56 -3.90 0.69
C ILE A 35 -8.56 -4.78 1.43
N PHE A 36 -9.37 -4.17 2.27
CA PHE A 36 -10.40 -4.85 3.04
C PHE A 36 -11.78 -4.45 2.54
N ARG A 37 -12.71 -5.41 2.62
CA ARG A 37 -14.15 -5.19 2.45
C ARG A 37 -14.87 -5.94 3.56
N ASN A 38 -15.69 -5.25 4.34
CA ASN A 38 -16.41 -5.83 5.49
C ASN A 38 -15.49 -6.58 6.46
N GLY A 39 -14.27 -6.06 6.70
CA GLY A 39 -13.28 -6.66 7.61
C GLY A 39 -12.48 -7.84 7.03
N ALA A 40 -12.84 -8.37 5.86
CA ALA A 40 -12.07 -9.41 5.18
C ALA A 40 -11.03 -8.80 4.23
N VAL A 41 -9.84 -9.39 4.16
CA VAL A 41 -8.83 -9.02 3.15
C VAL A 41 -9.29 -9.52 1.79
N LEU A 42 -9.59 -8.58 0.89
CA LEU A 42 -9.92 -8.87 -0.50
C LEU A 42 -8.65 -9.09 -1.34
N LYS A 43 -7.64 -8.25 -1.13
CA LYS A 43 -6.38 -8.30 -1.87
C LYS A 43 -5.21 -7.84 -1.02
N SER A 44 -4.07 -8.49 -1.21
CA SER A 44 -2.78 -8.06 -0.67
C SER A 44 -1.82 -7.80 -1.82
N ILE A 45 -1.21 -6.61 -1.82
CA ILE A 45 -0.14 -6.24 -2.76
C ILE A 45 1.14 -6.10 -1.95
N LYS A 46 2.20 -6.79 -2.40
CA LYS A 46 3.50 -6.83 -1.74
C LYS A 46 4.55 -6.38 -2.74
N THR A 47 5.25 -5.30 -2.44
CA THR A 47 6.26 -4.70 -3.33
C THR A 47 7.59 -4.66 -2.60
N SER A 48 8.66 -5.14 -3.22
CA SER A 48 9.97 -5.19 -2.57
C SER A 48 10.60 -3.80 -2.50
N TYR A 49 11.45 -3.55 -1.51
CA TYR A 49 12.25 -2.33 -1.44
C TYR A 49 13.07 -2.10 -2.71
N THR A 50 13.59 -3.17 -3.32
CA THR A 50 14.41 -3.06 -4.54
C THR A 50 13.64 -2.55 -5.75
N ASP A 51 12.31 -2.69 -5.76
CA ASP A 51 11.45 -2.22 -6.86
C ASP A 51 11.07 -0.74 -6.70
N VAL A 52 10.98 -0.25 -5.45
CA VAL A 52 10.43 1.08 -5.14
C VAL A 52 11.47 2.09 -4.67
N LEU A 53 12.64 1.64 -4.22
CA LEU A 53 13.74 2.51 -3.81
C LEU A 53 14.75 2.70 -4.95
N PRO A 54 15.33 3.90 -5.13
CA PRO A 54 16.37 4.12 -6.11
C PRO A 54 17.60 3.22 -5.86
N ARG A 55 18.26 2.77 -6.93
CA ARG A 55 19.47 1.93 -6.82
C ARG A 55 20.53 2.61 -5.96
N GLY A 56 21.12 1.85 -5.03
CA GLY A 56 22.18 2.34 -4.12
C GLY A 56 21.66 3.11 -2.89
N VAL A 57 20.35 3.32 -2.75
CA VAL A 57 19.76 3.93 -1.55
C VAL A 57 19.63 2.89 -0.43
N THR A 58 20.22 3.19 0.73
CA THR A 58 20.19 2.34 1.93
C THR A 58 18.92 2.58 2.76
N SER A 59 17.75 2.35 2.17
CA SER A 59 16.40 2.39 2.82
C SER A 59 16.24 3.40 3.96
N PRO A 60 16.51 4.71 3.72
CA PRO A 60 16.30 5.72 4.75
C PRO A 60 14.79 5.87 5.00
N PRO A 61 14.37 6.17 6.26
CA PRO A 61 12.96 6.23 6.63
C PRO A 61 12.11 7.13 5.70
N GLN A 62 12.65 8.26 5.25
CA GLN A 62 11.93 9.19 4.37
C GLN A 62 11.66 8.60 2.98
N ALA A 63 12.60 7.82 2.45
CA ALA A 63 12.42 7.18 1.14
C ALA A 63 11.40 6.03 1.24
N ILE A 64 11.43 5.25 2.33
CA ILE A 64 10.42 4.23 2.62
C ILE A 64 9.05 4.88 2.72
N ARG A 65 8.92 5.97 3.50
CA ARG A 65 7.67 6.70 3.67
C ARG A 65 7.10 7.21 2.35
N LEU A 66 7.96 7.78 1.50
CA LEU A 66 7.54 8.28 0.19
C LEU A 66 7.07 7.12 -0.71
N ALA A 67 7.83 6.02 -0.77
CA ALA A 67 7.45 4.83 -1.52
C ALA A 67 6.12 4.23 -1.04
N MET A 68 5.90 4.16 0.28
CA MET A 68 4.62 3.74 0.86
C MET A 68 3.47 4.65 0.44
N LYS A 69 3.68 5.97 0.45
CA LYS A 69 2.67 6.94 0.02
C LYS A 69 2.30 6.73 -1.45
N VAL A 70 3.30 6.62 -2.33
CA VAL A 70 3.11 6.39 -3.76
C VAL A 70 2.34 5.09 -4.02
N GLN A 71 2.72 3.99 -3.35
CA GLN A 71 2.01 2.72 -3.47
C GLN A 71 0.56 2.85 -2.97
N HIS A 72 0.33 3.54 -1.86
CA HIS A 72 -1.00 3.73 -1.30
C HIS A 72 -1.91 4.54 -2.24
N GLU A 73 -1.45 5.68 -2.74
CA GLU A 73 -2.19 6.52 -3.69
C GLU A 73 -2.51 5.75 -4.98
N SER A 74 -1.53 5.01 -5.52
CA SER A 74 -1.74 4.16 -6.70
C SER A 74 -2.84 3.11 -6.48
N ILE A 75 -2.93 2.51 -5.30
CA ILE A 75 -3.99 1.53 -5.00
C ILE A 75 -5.36 2.20 -4.92
N LEU A 76 -5.44 3.41 -4.36
CA LEU A 76 -6.69 4.17 -4.35
C LEU A 76 -7.15 4.50 -5.77
N ASP A 77 -6.24 4.95 -6.64
CA ASP A 77 -6.54 5.24 -8.04
C ASP A 77 -7.01 4.00 -8.81
N LEU A 78 -6.36 2.86 -8.57
CA LEU A 78 -6.72 1.58 -9.17
C LEU A 78 -8.07 1.04 -8.64
N LEU A 79 -8.43 1.32 -7.39
CA LEU A 79 -9.77 1.03 -6.86
C LEU A 79 -10.82 1.92 -7.53
N VAL A 80 -10.59 3.23 -7.57
CA VAL A 80 -11.53 4.22 -8.15
C VAL A 80 -11.77 3.96 -9.63
N SER A 81 -10.74 3.55 -10.38
CA SER A 81 -10.85 3.20 -11.80
C SER A 81 -11.46 1.81 -12.07
N GLY A 82 -11.76 1.04 -11.03
CA GLY A 82 -12.36 -0.28 -11.14
C GLY A 82 -11.36 -1.43 -11.38
N GLN A 83 -10.09 -1.15 -11.68
CA GLN A 83 -9.10 -2.16 -12.08
C GLN A 83 -8.74 -3.18 -11.00
N LEU A 84 -9.05 -2.90 -9.73
CA LEU A 84 -8.83 -3.82 -8.60
C LEU A 84 -10.09 -4.52 -8.10
N ILE A 85 -11.27 -4.19 -8.64
CA ILE A 85 -12.57 -4.73 -8.21
C ILE A 85 -13.30 -5.48 -9.33
N THR A 86 -12.74 -5.56 -10.53
CA THR A 86 -13.21 -6.45 -11.59
C THR A 86 -12.69 -7.87 -11.34
N ASP A 87 -13.60 -8.83 -11.22
CA ASP A 87 -13.32 -10.26 -11.30
C ASP A 87 -12.85 -10.65 -12.71
#